data_AF-A0A660SVS3-F1
#
_entry.id   AF-A0A660SVS3-F1
#
_cell.length_a   1.000
_cell.length_b   1.000
_cell.length_c   1.000
_cell.angle_alpha   90.00
_cell.angle_beta   90.00
_cell.angle_gamma   90.00
#
_symmetry.space_group_name_H-M   'P 1'
#
loop_
_entity.id
_entity.type
_entity.pdbx_description
1 polymer ?
#
loop_
_entity_poly.entity_id
_entity_poly.type
_entity_poly.pdbx_seq_one_letter_code
_entity_poly.pdbx_strand_id
1 'polypeptide(L)'
;MRFLLFTLFLFTLISLSAEDRIPEVNSLWNQAYQENWKADSVVDILAAAHNAYVLLDPFDSLEAREAIPAIKARGNIVGAYISVGTGEDWRDDFDMLDGSLVEKYWGEWPGEYF
;
A
#
# COMPACT_ATOMS: atom_id res chain seq x y z
N MET A 1 -31.52 -26.56 26.22
CA MET A 1 -31.58 -26.32 24.76
C MET A 1 -31.98 -24.90 24.36
N ARG A 2 -33.03 -24.29 24.95
CA ARG A 2 -33.45 -22.91 24.60
C ARG A 2 -32.39 -21.82 24.84
N PHE A 3 -31.57 -21.94 25.89
CA PHE A 3 -30.49 -20.97 26.19
C PHE A 3 -29.30 -21.07 25.22
N LEU A 4 -29.02 -22.27 24.71
CA LEU A 4 -27.90 -22.50 23.76
C LEU A 4 -28.20 -21.95 22.36
N LEU A 5 -29.48 -22.00 21.93
CA LEU A 5 -29.90 -21.44 20.65
C LEU A 5 -29.84 -19.90 20.63
N PHE A 6 -30.07 -19.23 21.77
CA PHE A 6 -30.07 -17.77 21.84
C PHE A 6 -28.64 -17.20 21.71
N THR A 7 -27.64 -17.86 22.30
CA THR A 7 -26.23 -17.47 22.19
C THR A 7 -25.69 -17.70 20.78
N LEU A 8 -26.11 -18.78 20.12
CA LEU A 8 -25.70 -19.09 18.74
C LEU A 8 -26.25 -18.04 17.74
N PHE A 9 -27.49 -17.58 17.95
CA PHE A 9 -28.13 -16.57 17.10
C PHE A 9 -27.49 -15.19 17.25
N LEU A 10 -27.01 -14.84 18.46
CA LEU A 10 -26.30 -13.60 18.71
C LEU A 10 -24.91 -13.58 18.05
N PHE A 11 -24.21 -14.72 18.02
CA PHE A 11 -22.93 -14.85 17.32
C PHE A 11 -23.07 -14.74 15.80
N THR A 12 -24.14 -15.29 15.21
CA THR A 12 -24.39 -15.17 13.76
C THR A 12 -24.73 -13.74 13.32
N LEU A 13 -25.37 -12.93 14.18
CA LEU A 13 -25.69 -11.53 13.86
C LEU A 13 -24.46 -10.61 13.95
N ILE A 14 -23.51 -10.89 14.85
CA ILE A 14 -22.24 -10.15 14.94
C ILE A 14 -21.33 -10.52 13.76
N SER A 15 -21.32 -11.78 13.34
CA SER A 15 -20.48 -12.23 12.22
C SER A 15 -20.97 -11.74 10.85
N LEU A 16 -22.26 -11.42 10.70
CA LEU A 16 -22.85 -10.93 9.44
C LEU A 16 -22.69 -9.41 9.26
N SER A 17 -22.30 -8.65 10.29
CA SER A 17 -22.06 -7.20 10.15
C SER A 17 -20.61 -6.83 9.81
N ALA A 18 -19.71 -7.82 9.85
CA ALA A 18 -18.34 -7.74 9.34
C ALA A 18 -18.31 -8.07 7.84
N GLU A 19 -19.28 -7.57 7.07
CA GLU A 19 -19.11 -7.44 5.63
C GLU A 19 -17.92 -6.48 5.44
N ASP A 20 -16.91 -6.86 4.65
CA ASP A 20 -15.78 -6.03 4.25
C ASP A 20 -16.30 -4.84 3.43
N ARG A 21 -16.91 -3.87 4.12
CA ARG A 21 -17.23 -2.58 3.53
C ARG A 21 -15.89 -1.94 3.24
N ILE A 22 -15.57 -1.82 1.94
CA ILE A 22 -14.48 -0.97 1.49
C ILE A 22 -14.73 0.40 2.13
N PRO A 23 -13.81 0.89 2.99
CA PRO A 23 -13.98 2.19 3.62
C PRO A 23 -14.24 3.23 2.54
N GLU A 24 -15.19 4.13 2.78
CA GLU A 24 -15.37 5.28 1.91
C GLU A 24 -14.08 6.12 1.97
N VAL A 25 -13.36 6.16 0.85
CA VAL A 25 -12.08 6.86 0.73
C VAL A 25 -12.35 8.33 0.39
N ASN A 26 -11.84 9.25 1.22
CA ASN A 26 -12.07 10.68 1.06
C ASN A 26 -10.91 11.44 0.36
N SER A 27 -9.74 10.81 0.23
CA SER A 27 -8.53 11.43 -0.30
C SER A 27 -7.54 10.36 -0.80
N LEU A 28 -6.64 10.79 -1.69
CA LEU A 28 -5.55 9.98 -2.23
C LEU A 28 -4.22 10.64 -1.85
N TRP A 29 -3.31 9.84 -1.31
CA TRP A 29 -1.93 10.23 -1.00
C TRP A 29 -0.99 9.31 -1.77
N ASN A 30 0.07 9.88 -2.33
CA ASN A 30 1.02 9.16 -3.18
C ASN A 30 2.46 9.54 -2.83
N GLN A 31 3.12 8.65 -2.09
CA GLN A 31 4.54 8.74 -1.79
C GLN A 31 5.40 8.06 -2.86
N ALA A 32 4.90 7.01 -3.52
CA ALA A 32 5.70 6.13 -4.35
C ALA A 32 5.96 6.64 -5.79
N TYR A 33 4.97 7.25 -6.43
CA TYR A 33 4.99 7.47 -7.88
C TYR A 33 5.06 8.96 -8.24
N GLN A 34 6.13 9.37 -8.92
CA GLN A 34 6.50 10.78 -9.20
C GLN A 34 5.91 11.38 -10.49
N GLU A 35 4.63 11.16 -10.79
CA GLU A 35 3.92 12.05 -11.75
C GLU A 35 3.34 13.31 -11.06
N ASN A 36 3.38 13.34 -9.72
CA ASN A 36 3.07 14.55 -8.96
C ASN A 36 4.21 15.57 -9.05
N TRP A 37 3.89 16.87 -8.94
CA TRP A 37 4.90 17.94 -8.79
C TRP A 37 5.89 17.67 -7.65
N LYS A 38 5.42 16.97 -6.60
CA LYS A 38 6.22 16.47 -5.49
C LYS A 38 5.50 15.25 -4.89
N ALA A 39 6.24 14.21 -4.53
CA ALA A 39 5.70 13.08 -3.76
C ALA A 39 5.25 13.52 -2.37
N ASP A 40 4.17 12.92 -1.86
CA ASP A 40 3.72 13.12 -0.49
C ASP A 40 4.73 12.50 0.48
N SER A 41 5.15 13.25 1.50
CA SER A 41 6.09 12.71 2.48
C SER A 41 5.39 11.78 3.47
N VAL A 42 6.12 10.80 4.00
CA VAL A 42 5.60 9.92 5.06
C VAL A 42 5.14 10.74 6.28
N VAL A 43 5.85 11.82 6.61
CA VAL A 43 5.49 12.76 7.67
C VAL A 43 4.14 13.41 7.42
N ASP A 44 3.90 13.93 6.21
CA ASP A 44 2.64 14.59 5.86
C ASP A 44 1.47 13.59 5.87
N ILE A 45 1.69 12.38 5.37
CA ILE A 45 0.71 11.29 5.39
C ILE A 45 0.34 10.94 6.84
N LEU A 46 1.34 10.74 7.71
CA LEU A 46 1.13 10.45 9.13
C LEU A 46 0.43 11.58 9.89
N ALA A 47 0.56 12.83 9.43
CA ALA A 47 -0.12 13.97 10.02
C ALA A 47 -1.58 14.10 9.53
N ALA A 48 -1.84 13.86 8.24
CA ALA A 48 -3.08 14.30 7.60
C ALA A 48 -3.99 13.19 7.05
N ALA A 49 -3.45 12.04 6.61
CA ALA A 49 -4.25 10.98 5.98
C ALA A 49 -5.17 10.25 6.97
N HIS A 50 -6.49 10.30 6.73
CA HIS A 50 -7.48 9.59 7.53
C HIS A 50 -8.65 9.15 6.65
N ASN A 51 -9.03 7.87 6.71
CA ASN A 51 -9.96 7.24 5.75
C ASN A 51 -9.58 7.52 4.29
N ALA A 52 -8.29 7.46 3.98
CA ALA A 52 -7.70 7.75 2.67
C ALA A 52 -7.20 6.47 1.98
N TYR A 53 -6.92 6.55 0.67
CA TYR A 53 -6.07 5.60 -0.03
C TYR A 53 -4.66 6.18 -0.07
N VAL A 54 -3.67 5.40 0.38
CA VAL A 54 -2.27 5.80 0.44
C VAL A 54 -1.46 4.83 -0.42
N LEU A 55 -0.91 5.31 -1.52
CA LEU A 55 0.08 4.59 -2.32
C LEU A 55 1.48 4.89 -1.75
N LEU A 56 2.16 3.86 -1.27
CA LEU A 56 3.46 3.96 -0.61
C LEU A 56 4.40 2.89 -1.16
N ASP A 57 5.68 3.22 -1.24
CA ASP A 57 6.74 2.29 -1.60
C ASP A 57 7.41 1.76 -0.33
N PRO A 58 7.12 0.53 0.10
CA PRO A 58 7.70 -0.04 1.32
C PRO A 58 9.17 -0.46 1.15
N PHE A 59 9.70 -0.40 -0.08
CA PHE A 59 11.06 -0.79 -0.43
C PHE A 59 11.97 0.42 -0.69
N ASP A 60 11.41 1.62 -0.83
CA ASP A 60 12.17 2.89 -0.98
C ASP A 60 12.91 3.28 0.31
N SER A 61 12.28 3.09 1.48
CA SER A 61 12.92 3.41 2.76
C SER A 61 12.40 2.62 3.96
N LEU A 62 13.24 2.50 4.99
CA LEU A 62 12.85 1.94 6.28
C LEU A 62 11.70 2.72 6.91
N GLU A 63 11.71 4.04 6.78
CA GLU A 63 10.68 4.94 7.29
C GLU A 63 9.31 4.63 6.68
N ALA A 64 9.25 4.51 5.35
CA ALA A 64 8.01 4.19 4.64
C ALA A 64 7.44 2.83 5.10
N ARG A 65 8.30 1.82 5.23
CA ARG A 65 7.93 0.48 5.72
C ARG A 65 7.41 0.49 7.15
N GLU A 66 8.10 1.17 8.06
CA GLU A 66 7.74 1.21 9.49
C GLU A 66 6.49 2.05 9.76
N ALA A 67 6.15 3.01 8.89
CA ALA A 67 4.96 3.85 9.02
C ALA A 67 3.63 3.12 8.73
N ILE A 68 3.66 1.99 8.00
CA ILE A 68 2.44 1.29 7.52
C ILE A 68 1.42 1.00 8.63
N PRO A 69 1.80 0.44 9.81
CA PRO A 69 0.82 0.17 10.87
C PRO A 69 0.13 1.45 11.37
N ALA A 70 0.87 2.54 11.51
CA ALA A 70 0.32 3.82 11.96
C ALA A 70 -0.59 4.46 10.90
N ILE A 71 -0.25 4.35 9.62
CA ILE A 71 -1.10 4.82 8.52
C ILE A 71 -2.42 4.02 8.51
N LYS A 72 -2.37 2.69 8.61
CA LYS A 72 -3.58 1.84 8.63
C LYS A 72 -4.46 2.08 9.86
N ALA A 73 -3.86 2.37 11.02
CA ALA A 73 -4.59 2.64 12.26
C ALA A 73 -5.53 3.86 12.18
N ARG A 74 -5.34 4.74 11.19
CA ARG A 74 -6.21 5.92 10.92
C ARG A 74 -7.33 5.64 9.92
N GLY A 75 -7.67 4.37 9.69
CA GLY A 75 -8.71 3.95 8.76
C GLY A 75 -8.32 4.02 7.29
N ASN A 76 -7.03 4.23 7.00
CA ASN A 76 -6.52 4.30 5.62
C ASN A 76 -6.38 2.92 4.99
N ILE A 77 -6.63 2.84 3.68
CA ILE A 77 -6.23 1.73 2.82
C ILE A 77 -4.82 2.03 2.32
N VAL A 78 -3.89 1.08 2.49
CA VAL A 78 -2.49 1.24 2.04
C VAL A 78 -2.24 0.31 0.85
N GLY A 79 -1.88 0.88 -0.29
CA GLY A 79 -1.35 0.17 -1.44
C GLY A 79 0.18 0.19 -1.43
N ALA A 80 0.81 -0.95 -1.69
CA ALA A 80 2.24 -1.05 -1.89
C ALA A 80 2.55 -0.89 -3.38
N TYR A 81 3.37 0.10 -3.73
CA TYR A 81 3.92 0.21 -5.07
C TYR A 81 4.89 -0.94 -5.34
N ILE A 82 4.87 -1.44 -6.57
CA ILE A 82 5.82 -2.39 -7.11
C ILE A 82 5.84 -2.20 -8.63
N SER A 83 7.03 -2.10 -9.23
CA SER A 83 7.13 -2.20 -10.69
C SER A 83 7.03 -3.66 -11.11
N VAL A 84 6.13 -3.95 -12.04
CA VAL A 84 5.93 -5.30 -12.61
C VAL A 84 6.35 -5.39 -14.07
N GLY A 85 6.67 -4.25 -14.69
CA GLY A 85 7.04 -4.15 -16.10
C GLY A 85 8.47 -3.65 -16.31
N THR A 86 9.15 -3.24 -15.24
CA THR A 86 10.55 -2.82 -15.27
C THR A 86 11.31 -3.37 -14.06
N GLY A 87 12.61 -3.59 -14.21
CA GLY A 87 13.56 -3.75 -13.13
C GLY A 87 14.18 -2.41 -12.77
N GLU A 88 14.24 -2.11 -11.47
CA GLU A 88 14.77 -0.86 -10.91
C GLU A 88 16.14 -1.13 -10.25
N ASP A 89 17.24 -0.54 -10.75
CA ASP A 89 18.61 -0.89 -10.34
C ASP A 89 18.98 -0.51 -8.89
N TRP A 90 18.13 0.29 -8.26
CA TRP A 90 18.22 0.66 -6.85
C TRP A 90 17.52 -0.32 -5.90
N ARG A 91 16.90 -1.39 -6.42
CA ARG A 91 16.24 -2.41 -5.59
C ARG A 91 17.21 -3.51 -5.18
N ASP A 92 17.05 -4.02 -3.96
CA ASP A 92 17.86 -5.10 -3.40
C ASP A 92 17.79 -6.41 -4.21
N ASP A 93 16.70 -6.61 -4.97
CA ASP A 93 16.44 -7.80 -5.78
C ASP A 93 16.71 -7.61 -7.28
N PHE A 94 17.28 -6.48 -7.70
CA PHE A 94 17.56 -6.20 -9.11
C PHE A 94 18.40 -7.29 -9.79
N ASP A 95 19.45 -7.76 -9.12
CA ASP A 95 20.33 -8.83 -9.63
C ASP A 95 19.60 -10.17 -9.83
N MET A 96 18.42 -10.36 -9.22
CA MET A 96 17.59 -11.56 -9.44
C MET A 96 16.88 -11.54 -10.80
N LEU A 97 16.86 -10.40 -11.47
CA LEU A 97 16.25 -10.20 -12.79
C LEU A 97 17.25 -10.43 -13.94
N ASP A 98 18.49 -10.82 -13.64
CA ASP A 98 19.54 -11.05 -14.64
C ASP A 98 19.09 -12.00 -15.76
N GLY A 99 19.46 -11.65 -17.00
CA GLY A 99 19.05 -12.34 -18.22
C GLY A 99 17.58 -12.13 -18.63
N SER A 100 16.76 -11.46 -17.82
CA SER A 100 15.37 -11.09 -18.16
C SER A 100 15.22 -9.63 -18.57
N LEU A 101 16.19 -8.79 -18.21
CA LEU A 101 16.20 -7.35 -18.50
C LEU A 101 16.82 -7.05 -19.87
N VAL A 102 16.28 -6.05 -20.56
CA VAL A 102 16.94 -5.43 -21.71
C VAL A 102 18.07 -4.50 -21.22
N GLU A 103 19.18 -4.45 -21.96
CA GLU A 103 20.36 -3.65 -21.55
C GLU A 103 20.12 -2.13 -21.55
N LYS A 104 19.10 -1.65 -22.25
CA LYS A 104 18.81 -0.22 -22.40
C LYS A 104 17.78 0.22 -21.37
N TYR A 105 18.17 1.16 -20.51
CA TYR A 105 17.26 1.77 -19.55
C TYR A 105 16.08 2.50 -20.24
N TRP A 106 14.93 2.54 -19.57
CA TRP A 106 13.77 3.30 -19.98
C TRP A 106 14.09 4.78 -19.94
N GLY A 107 14.11 5.42 -21.12
CA GLY A 107 14.68 6.76 -21.29
C GLY A 107 14.07 7.88 -20.43
N GLU A 108 12.88 7.66 -19.88
CA GLU A 108 12.18 8.60 -19.00
C GLU A 108 12.57 8.44 -17.52
N TRP A 109 13.05 7.25 -17.13
CA TRP A 109 13.35 6.88 -15.75
C TRP A 109 14.75 6.21 -15.70
N PRO A 110 15.82 7.00 -15.49
CA PRO A 110 17.17 6.45 -15.40
C PRO A 110 17.28 5.40 -14.29
N GLY A 111 17.83 4.23 -14.61
CA GLY A 111 17.94 3.10 -13.69
C GLY A 111 16.76 2.11 -13.75
N GLU A 112 15.72 2.38 -14.55
CA GLU A 112 14.70 1.39 -14.88
C GLU A 112 14.99 0.67 -16.20
N TYR A 113 14.74 -0.63 -16.26
CA TYR A 113 15.01 -1.50 -17.41
C TYR A 113 13.78 -2.34 -17.74
N PHE A 114 13.41 -2.49 -19.01
CA PHE A 114 12.32 -3.40 -19.42
C PHE A 114 12.70 -4.87 -19.33
#